data_AF-A0AA42LGD2-F1
#
_entry.id   AF-A0AA42LGD2-F1
#
_cell.length_a   1.000
_cell.length_b   1.000
_cell.length_c   1.000
_cell.angle_alpha   90.00
_cell.angle_beta   90.00
_cell.angle_gamma   90.00
#
_symmetry.space_group_name_H-M   'P 1'
#
loop_
_entity.id
_entity.type
_entity.pdbx_description
1 polymer ?
#
loop_
_entity_poly.entity_id
_entity_poly.type
_entity_poly.pdbx_seq_one_letter_code
_entity_poly.pdbx_strand_id
1 'polypeptide(L)'
;MKTSRIITSDIHDPLREKQAELLIFGTPKERLDFYRREIQYETSLLAGRTNSYLTAQSFLVIAYASSMANLNENWGALFTLVVPALFTLLGIISSLHAWPGIRASATIIEHWHYKQEQLLRSDPEFGHAYDDSPLFSEKEASRESTYKSLLFFLRSPWLFIVFWSVLGVFSVWLQLPSANL
;
A
#
# COMPACT_ATOMS: atom_id res chain seq x y z
N MET A 1 -5.28 3.21 21.72
CA MET A 1 -3.82 3.40 21.59
C MET A 1 -3.15 2.04 21.72
N LYS A 2 -2.59 1.49 20.64
CA LYS A 2 -1.91 0.19 20.66
C LYS A 2 -0.42 0.45 20.87
N THR A 3 0.05 0.22 22.10
CA THR A 3 1.42 0.45 22.53
C THR A 3 2.36 -0.48 21.75
N SER A 4 3.26 0.11 20.96
CA SER A 4 4.38 -0.61 20.36
C SER A 4 5.19 -1.28 21.47
N ARG A 5 5.23 -2.61 21.48
CA ARG A 5 6.00 -3.38 22.47
C ARG A 5 7.43 -3.50 21.95
N ILE A 6 8.34 -2.76 22.58
CA ILE A 6 9.78 -2.88 22.34
C ILE A 6 10.21 -4.28 22.80
N ILE A 7 10.81 -5.07 21.91
CA ILE A 7 11.17 -6.49 22.17
C ILE A 7 12.45 -6.60 23.02
N THR A 8 13.27 -5.55 23.10
CA THR A 8 14.48 -5.53 23.92
C THR A 8 14.52 -4.27 24.79
N SER A 9 14.58 -4.45 26.11
CA SER A 9 15.00 -3.41 27.04
C SER A 9 16.53 -3.32 26.99
N ASP A 10 17.08 -2.57 26.05
CA ASP A 10 18.47 -2.11 26.16
C ASP A 10 18.45 -0.61 26.39
N ILE A 11 19.30 -0.19 27.31
CA ILE A 11 19.62 1.20 27.58
C ILE A 11 19.97 1.83 26.23
N HIS A 12 19.25 2.89 25.85
CA HIS A 12 19.43 3.59 24.58
C HIS A 12 20.78 4.32 24.60
N ASP A 13 21.85 3.58 24.34
CA ASP A 13 23.19 4.10 24.18
C ASP A 13 23.48 4.24 22.67
N PRO A 14 23.36 5.46 22.11
CA PRO A 14 23.53 5.68 20.68
C PRO A 14 24.93 5.32 20.18
N LEU A 15 25.94 5.30 21.06
CA LEU A 15 27.29 4.83 20.74
C LEU A 15 27.34 3.32 20.54
N ARG A 16 26.56 2.56 21.31
CA ARG A 16 26.50 1.10 21.23
C ARG A 16 25.69 0.62 20.02
N GLU A 17 24.62 1.32 19.64
CA GLU A 17 23.92 1.08 18.36
C GLU A 17 24.83 1.36 17.16
N LYS A 18 25.56 2.49 17.18
CA LYS A 18 26.50 2.83 16.10
C LYS A 18 27.65 1.81 16.01
N GLN A 19 28.16 1.33 17.14
CA GLN A 19 29.17 0.27 17.19
C GLN A 19 28.61 -1.10 16.77
N ALA A 20 27.40 -1.47 17.18
CA ALA A 20 26.76 -2.72 16.76
C ALA A 20 26.44 -2.71 15.24
N GLU A 21 26.01 -1.56 14.69
CA GLU A 21 25.85 -1.39 13.24
C GLU A 21 27.19 -1.47 12.50
N LEU A 22 28.26 -0.86 13.03
CA LEU A 22 29.62 -0.96 12.46
C LEU A 22 30.20 -2.38 12.54
N LEU A 23 29.78 -3.18 13.53
CA LEU A 23 30.19 -4.59 13.65
C LEU A 23 29.44 -5.51 12.68
N ILE A 24 28.22 -5.14 12.26
CA ILE A 24 27.40 -5.91 11.30
C ILE A 24 27.74 -5.54 9.85
N PHE A 25 28.12 -4.30 9.60
CA PHE A 25 28.44 -3.79 8.27
C PHE A 25 29.89 -3.29 8.22
N GLY A 26 30.74 -3.97 7.45
CA GLY A 26 32.17 -3.69 7.41
C GLY A 26 32.47 -2.33 6.79
N THR A 27 31.77 -1.99 5.70
CA THR A 27 31.91 -0.67 5.06
C THR A 27 30.62 0.15 5.13
N PRO A 28 30.73 1.49 5.24
CA PRO A 28 29.57 2.36 5.19
C PRO A 28 28.77 2.26 3.86
N LYS A 29 29.43 1.88 2.76
CA LYS A 29 28.79 1.56 1.46
C LYS A 29 27.90 0.31 1.53
N GLU A 30 28.34 -0.75 2.22
CA GLU A 30 27.53 -1.97 2.41
C GLU A 30 26.23 -1.68 3.17
N ARG A 31 26.25 -0.73 4.10
CA ARG A 31 25.05 -0.27 4.83
C ARG A 31 24.03 0.36 3.90
N LEU A 32 24.49 1.25 3.02
CA LEU A 32 23.62 1.92 2.06
C LEU A 32 23.03 0.93 1.07
N ASP A 33 23.85 0.01 0.56
CA ASP A 33 23.40 -1.03 -0.36
C ASP A 33 22.42 -2.00 0.31
N PHE A 34 22.59 -2.27 1.62
CA PHE A 34 21.63 -3.02 2.41
C PHE A 34 20.27 -2.29 2.51
N TYR A 35 20.25 -1.02 2.92
CA TYR A 35 19.00 -0.25 3.01
C TYR A 35 18.29 -0.15 1.66
N ARG A 36 19.03 0.05 0.56
CA ARG A 36 18.46 0.07 -0.79
C ARG A 36 17.82 -1.26 -1.18
N ARG A 37 18.49 -2.38 -0.91
CA ARG A 37 17.93 -3.72 -1.15
C ARG A 37 16.64 -3.93 -0.35
N GLU A 38 16.62 -3.50 0.90
CA GLU A 38 15.44 -3.65 1.75
C GLU A 38 14.27 -2.78 1.28
N ILE A 39 14.54 -1.52 0.90
CA ILE A 39 13.53 -0.63 0.31
C ILE A 39 12.96 -1.22 -0.97
N GLN A 40 13.81 -1.74 -1.86
CA GLN A 40 13.37 -2.39 -3.10
C GLN A 40 12.54 -3.64 -2.82
N TYR A 41 12.96 -4.47 -1.86
CA TYR A 41 12.24 -5.66 -1.44
C TYR A 41 10.84 -5.31 -0.92
N GLU A 42 10.74 -4.39 0.04
CA GLU A 42 9.46 -3.96 0.62
C GLU A 42 8.55 -3.28 -0.41
N THR A 43 9.13 -2.47 -1.30
CA THR A 43 8.39 -1.84 -2.40
C THR A 43 7.83 -2.88 -3.36
N SER A 44 8.62 -3.90 -3.72
CA SER A 44 8.18 -5.00 -4.58
C SER A 44 7.07 -5.83 -3.93
N LEU A 45 7.18 -6.07 -2.62
CA LEU A 45 6.18 -6.78 -1.83
C LEU A 45 4.87 -5.99 -1.75
N LEU A 46 4.95 -4.67 -1.50
CA LEU A 46 3.81 -3.77 -1.53
C LEU A 46 3.12 -3.74 -2.90
N ALA A 47 3.90 -3.65 -3.98
CA ALA A 47 3.39 -3.68 -5.34
C ALA A 47 2.71 -5.02 -5.65
N GLY A 48 3.31 -6.14 -5.26
CA GLY A 48 2.73 -7.48 -5.41
C GLY A 48 1.38 -7.61 -4.70
N ARG A 49 1.30 -7.22 -3.43
CA ARG A 49 0.05 -7.22 -2.64
C ARG A 49 -1.02 -6.35 -3.28
N THR A 50 -0.64 -5.16 -3.73
CA THR A 50 -1.58 -4.23 -4.40
C THR A 50 -2.06 -4.80 -5.72
N ASN A 51 -1.18 -5.43 -6.51
CA ASN A 51 -1.55 -6.03 -7.78
C ASN A 51 -2.55 -7.20 -7.59
N SER A 52 -2.32 -8.06 -6.59
CA SER A 52 -3.27 -9.12 -6.24
C SER A 52 -4.63 -8.55 -5.82
N TYR A 53 -4.63 -7.48 -5.02
CA TYR A 53 -5.85 -6.77 -4.65
C TYR A 53 -6.58 -6.19 -5.87
N LEU A 54 -5.89 -5.46 -6.75
CA LEU A 54 -6.47 -4.88 -7.97
C LEU A 54 -7.01 -5.94 -8.93
N THR A 55 -6.32 -7.08 -9.02
CA THR A 55 -6.77 -8.24 -9.79
C THR A 55 -8.09 -8.79 -9.22
N ALA A 56 -8.17 -8.97 -7.90
CA ALA A 56 -9.40 -9.41 -7.24
C ALA A 56 -10.56 -8.41 -7.44
N GLN A 57 -10.29 -7.10 -7.32
CA GLN A 57 -11.29 -6.06 -7.59
C GLN A 57 -11.78 -6.12 -9.05
N SER A 58 -10.88 -6.31 -10.01
CA SER A 58 -11.23 -6.42 -11.42
C SER A 58 -12.15 -7.61 -11.69
N PHE A 59 -11.84 -8.78 -11.14
CA PHE A 59 -12.72 -9.96 -11.25
C PHE A 59 -14.10 -9.72 -10.65
N LEU A 60 -14.15 -9.04 -9.51
CA LEU A 60 -15.40 -8.72 -8.84
C LEU A 60 -16.25 -7.74 -9.68
N VAL A 61 -15.63 -6.74 -10.30
CA VAL A 61 -16.32 -5.79 -11.21
C VAL A 61 -16.90 -6.51 -12.43
N ILE A 62 -16.12 -7.42 -13.02
CA ILE A 62 -16.59 -8.24 -14.15
C ILE A 62 -17.79 -9.09 -13.72
N ALA A 63 -17.69 -9.80 -12.59
CA ALA A 63 -18.78 -10.61 -12.06
C ALA A 63 -20.04 -9.78 -11.76
N TYR A 64 -19.88 -8.58 -11.18
CA TYR A 64 -20.95 -7.62 -10.96
C TYR A 64 -21.63 -7.25 -12.28
N ALA A 65 -20.87 -6.81 -13.29
CA ALA A 65 -21.42 -6.41 -14.58
C ALA A 65 -22.14 -7.58 -15.28
N SER A 66 -21.54 -8.78 -15.26
CA SER A 66 -22.17 -9.99 -15.80
C SER A 66 -23.47 -10.34 -15.08
N SER A 67 -23.53 -10.18 -13.75
CA SER A 67 -24.75 -10.44 -12.99
C SER A 67 -25.86 -9.41 -13.25
N MET A 68 -25.49 -8.15 -13.48
CA MET A 68 -26.43 -7.08 -13.86
C MET A 68 -26.97 -7.24 -15.29
N ALA A 69 -26.21 -7.88 -16.18
CA ALA A 69 -26.62 -8.18 -17.55
C ALA A 69 -27.57 -9.38 -17.67
N ASN A 70 -28.05 -9.94 -16.55
CA ASN A 70 -28.96 -11.08 -16.57
C ASN A 70 -30.36 -10.69 -17.06
N LEU A 71 -30.78 -11.21 -18.22
CA LEU A 71 -32.05 -10.91 -18.89
C LEU A 71 -33.16 -11.94 -18.62
N ASN A 72 -32.96 -12.85 -17.66
CA ASN A 72 -33.97 -13.88 -17.37
C ASN A 72 -35.26 -13.28 -16.81
N GLU A 73 -36.38 -13.47 -17.50
CA GLU A 73 -37.69 -12.88 -17.16
C GLU A 73 -38.25 -13.37 -15.81
N ASN A 74 -37.97 -14.62 -15.40
CA ASN A 74 -38.55 -15.21 -14.19
C ASN A 74 -37.81 -14.85 -12.89
N TRP A 75 -36.48 -14.83 -12.91
CA TRP A 75 -35.66 -14.65 -11.69
C TRP A 75 -34.62 -13.53 -11.82
N GLY A 76 -34.58 -12.85 -12.98
CA GLY A 76 -33.59 -11.82 -13.29
C GLY A 76 -33.62 -10.67 -12.29
N ALA A 77 -34.80 -10.15 -11.96
CA ALA A 77 -34.94 -9.03 -11.01
C ALA A 77 -34.41 -9.36 -9.60
N LEU A 78 -34.74 -10.55 -9.08
CA LEU A 78 -34.21 -11.02 -7.78
C LEU A 78 -32.71 -11.26 -7.85
N PHE A 79 -32.22 -11.84 -8.95
CA PHE A 79 -30.80 -12.11 -9.14
C PHE A 79 -29.97 -10.82 -9.26
N THR A 80 -30.45 -9.82 -10.02
CA THR A 80 -29.82 -8.51 -10.15
C THR A 80 -29.93 -7.66 -8.89
N LEU A 81 -30.69 -8.09 -7.87
CA LEU A 81 -30.68 -7.47 -6.54
C LEU A 81 -29.60 -8.11 -5.69
N VAL A 82 -29.75 -9.41 -5.45
CA VAL A 82 -29.05 -10.12 -4.39
C VAL A 82 -27.58 -10.29 -4.76
N VAL A 83 -27.30 -10.74 -5.98
CA VAL A 83 -25.93 -11.06 -6.40
C VAL A 83 -25.07 -9.80 -6.54
N PRO A 84 -25.51 -8.74 -7.24
CA PRO A 84 -24.83 -7.44 -7.25
C PRO A 84 -24.62 -6.85 -5.87
N ALA A 85 -25.64 -6.88 -4.98
CA ALA A 85 -25.51 -6.38 -3.63
C ALA A 85 -24.44 -7.14 -2.83
N LEU A 86 -24.41 -8.47 -2.91
CA LEU A 86 -23.39 -9.29 -2.27
C LEU A 86 -21.99 -8.98 -2.81
N PHE A 87 -21.82 -8.80 -4.12
CA PHE A 87 -20.54 -8.40 -4.69
C PHE A 87 -20.10 -7.01 -4.24
N THR A 88 -21.02 -6.04 -4.15
CA THR A 88 -20.67 -4.70 -3.65
C THR A 88 -20.20 -4.73 -2.20
N LEU A 89 -20.86 -5.52 -1.34
CA LEU A 89 -20.43 -5.74 0.04
C LEU A 89 -19.06 -6.41 0.10
N LEU A 90 -18.83 -7.45 -0.71
CA LEU A 90 -17.53 -8.13 -0.79
C LEU A 90 -16.42 -7.16 -1.26
N GLY A 91 -16.73 -6.27 -2.19
CA GLY A 91 -15.82 -5.23 -2.68
C GLY A 91 -15.43 -4.23 -1.60
N ILE A 92 -16.39 -3.79 -0.79
CA ILE A 92 -16.17 -2.91 0.36
C ILE A 92 -15.33 -3.63 1.43
N ILE A 93 -15.73 -4.84 1.84
CA ILE A 93 -15.03 -5.61 2.89
C ILE A 93 -13.59 -5.92 2.48
N SER A 94 -13.37 -6.38 1.25
CA SER A 94 -12.02 -6.65 0.74
C SER A 94 -11.15 -5.40 0.70
N SER A 95 -11.71 -4.24 0.37
CA SER A 95 -11.00 -2.96 0.39
C SER A 95 -10.64 -2.52 1.81
N LEU A 96 -11.55 -2.69 2.78
CA LEU A 96 -11.28 -2.43 4.19
C LEU A 96 -10.17 -3.32 4.76
N HIS A 97 -10.13 -4.60 4.36
CA HIS A 97 -9.09 -5.54 4.78
C HIS A 97 -7.73 -5.28 4.10
N ALA A 98 -7.71 -4.79 2.85
CA ALA A 98 -6.48 -4.47 2.15
C ALA A 98 -5.77 -3.23 2.73
N TRP A 99 -6.54 -2.25 3.21
CA TRP A 99 -6.03 -0.99 3.75
C TRP A 99 -4.95 -1.13 4.85
N PRO A 100 -5.16 -1.87 5.95
CA PRO A 100 -4.14 -1.99 7.01
C PRO A 100 -2.86 -2.66 6.52
N GLY A 101 -2.95 -3.64 5.60
CA GLY A 101 -1.79 -4.31 5.03
C GLY A 101 -0.93 -3.39 4.17
N ILE A 102 -1.58 -2.61 3.29
CA ILE A 102 -0.92 -1.59 2.46
C ILE A 102 -0.29 -0.51 3.34
N ARG A 103 -1.02 -0.03 4.36
CA ARG A 103 -0.54 0.99 5.28
C ARG A 103 0.69 0.53 6.07
N ALA A 104 0.68 -0.70 6.58
CA ALA A 104 1.82 -1.23 7.34
C ALA A 104 3.10 -1.29 6.50
N SER A 105 3.02 -1.82 5.27
CA SER A 105 4.15 -1.85 4.34
C SER A 105 4.61 -0.45 3.95
N ALA A 106 3.69 0.48 3.70
CA ALA A 106 4.03 1.88 3.42
C ALA A 106 4.82 2.53 4.56
N THR A 107 4.43 2.31 5.82
CA THR A 107 5.16 2.82 7.00
C THR A 107 6.55 2.17 7.15
N ILE A 108 6.71 0.89 6.82
CA ILE A 108 8.03 0.23 6.84
C ILE A 108 8.97 0.84 5.80
N ILE A 109 8.47 1.05 4.58
CA ILE A 109 9.24 1.70 3.50
C ILE A 109 9.66 3.11 3.91
N GLU A 110 8.74 3.90 4.48
CA GLU A 110 9.04 5.24 4.99
C GLU A 110 10.12 5.21 6.08
N HIS A 111 10.08 4.24 6.99
CA HIS A 111 11.08 4.06 8.04
C HIS A 111 12.47 3.75 7.49
N TRP A 112 12.57 2.90 6.46
CA TRP A 112 13.84 2.62 5.80
C TRP A 112 14.39 3.81 5.02
N HIS A 113 13.52 4.58 4.36
CA HIS A 113 13.91 5.84 3.73
C HIS A 113 14.41 6.87 4.76
N TYR A 114 13.79 6.96 5.93
CA TYR A 114 14.25 7.83 7.00
C TYR A 114 15.66 7.46 7.47
N LYS A 115 15.94 6.15 7.67
CA LYS A 115 17.29 5.68 8.03
C LYS A 115 18.33 6.00 6.95
N GLN A 116 17.96 5.85 5.68
CA GLN A 116 18.84 6.20 4.57
C GLN A 116 19.16 7.69 4.53
N GLU A 117 18.16 8.56 4.71
CA GLU A 117 18.32 10.02 4.76
C GLU A 117 19.18 10.45 5.95
N GLN A 118 18.95 9.85 7.13
CA GLN A 118 19.74 10.13 8.32
C GLN A 118 21.21 9.74 8.14
N LEU A 119 21.48 8.58 7.51
CA LEU A 119 22.84 8.14 7.20
C LEU A 119 23.55 9.16 6.30
N LEU A 120 22.91 9.58 5.21
CA LEU A 120 23.45 10.54 4.24
C LEU A 120 23.71 11.92 4.85
N ARG A 121 22.87 12.39 5.78
CA ARG A 121 23.05 13.68 6.45
C ARG A 121 24.07 13.67 7.58
N SER A 122 24.30 12.52 8.20
CA SER A 122 25.12 12.41 9.42
C SER A 122 26.62 12.21 9.16
N ASP A 123 27.00 11.87 7.94
CA ASP A 123 28.36 11.43 7.62
C ASP A 123 28.91 12.22 6.40
N PRO A 124 29.74 13.27 6.62
CA PRO A 124 30.15 14.20 5.57
C PRO A 124 30.97 13.57 4.44
N GLU A 125 31.68 12.46 4.68
CA GLU A 125 32.40 11.74 3.63
C GLU A 125 31.47 11.05 2.62
N PHE A 126 30.22 10.78 2.99
CA PHE A 126 29.23 10.19 2.09
C PHE A 126 28.56 11.20 1.17
N GLY A 127 28.32 12.43 1.64
CA GLY A 127 27.73 13.48 0.83
C GLY A 127 28.57 13.74 -0.42
N HIS A 128 29.90 13.85 -0.24
CA HIS A 128 30.83 14.08 -1.34
C HIS A 128 30.93 12.89 -2.31
N ALA A 129 31.03 11.65 -1.84
CA ALA A 129 31.05 10.48 -2.72
C ALA A 129 29.72 10.23 -3.46
N TYR A 130 28.61 10.76 -2.92
CA TYR A 130 27.28 10.70 -3.53
C TYR A 130 27.10 11.82 -4.56
N ASP A 131 27.54 13.04 -4.26
CA ASP A 131 27.48 14.22 -5.14
C ASP A 131 28.41 14.09 -6.37
N ASP A 132 29.54 13.39 -6.25
CA ASP A 132 30.52 13.20 -7.34
C ASP A 132 30.05 12.20 -8.42
N SER A 133 28.96 11.47 -8.18
CA SER A 133 28.44 10.51 -9.14
C SER A 133 27.24 11.10 -9.90
N PRO A 134 27.36 11.34 -11.23
CA PRO A 134 26.32 12.01 -12.02
C PRO A 134 25.02 11.21 -12.19
N LEU A 135 24.95 10.00 -11.62
CA LEU A 135 23.74 9.18 -11.59
C LEU A 135 22.82 9.53 -10.42
N PHE A 136 23.31 10.18 -9.37
CA PHE A 136 22.53 10.41 -8.16
C PHE A 136 22.05 11.86 -8.11
N SER A 137 20.86 12.10 -8.66
CA SER A 137 20.17 13.38 -8.49
C SER A 137 19.53 13.44 -7.11
N GLU A 138 19.62 14.59 -6.45
CA GLU A 138 18.87 14.95 -5.23
C GLU A 138 17.36 14.62 -5.36
N LYS A 139 16.83 14.61 -6.59
CA LYS A 139 15.46 14.27 -6.93
C LYS A 139 15.12 12.78 -6.71
N GLU A 140 16.06 11.87 -6.98
CA GLU A 140 15.91 10.43 -6.73
C GLU A 140 16.11 10.06 -5.26
N ALA A 141 16.93 10.85 -4.54
CA ALA A 141 17.08 10.76 -3.09
C ALA A 141 15.91 11.40 -2.32
N SER A 142 15.08 12.22 -2.98
CA SER A 142 14.07 13.02 -2.30
C SER A 142 12.96 12.15 -1.73
N ARG A 143 12.90 12.12 -0.39
CA ARG A 143 11.83 11.49 0.40
C ARG A 143 10.44 11.90 -0.06
N GLU A 144 10.29 13.14 -0.51
CA GLU A 144 9.00 13.70 -0.94
C GLU A 144 8.45 13.03 -2.21
N SER A 145 9.32 12.71 -3.17
CA SER A 145 8.93 12.00 -4.40
C SER A 145 8.46 10.59 -4.09
N THR A 146 9.21 9.87 -3.25
CA THR A 146 8.86 8.51 -2.86
C THR A 146 7.57 8.46 -2.04
N TYR A 147 7.40 9.39 -1.09
CA TYR A 147 6.17 9.52 -0.33
C TYR A 147 4.96 9.78 -1.24
N LYS A 148 5.10 10.63 -2.26
CA LYS A 148 4.04 10.87 -3.27
C LYS A 148 3.67 9.59 -4.02
N SER A 149 4.64 8.75 -4.37
CA SER A 149 4.38 7.45 -4.99
C SER A 149 3.65 6.48 -4.04
N LEU A 150 3.99 6.48 -2.75
CA LEU A 150 3.31 5.67 -1.73
C LEU A 150 1.84 6.10 -1.52
N LEU A 151 1.54 7.39 -1.65
CA LEU A 151 0.16 7.91 -1.52
C LEU A 151 -0.81 7.29 -2.52
N PHE A 152 -0.34 6.90 -3.72
CA PHE A 152 -1.18 6.20 -4.69
C PHE A 152 -1.69 4.86 -4.14
N PHE A 153 -0.78 4.06 -3.59
CA PHE A 153 -1.11 2.77 -2.97
C PHE A 153 -2.08 2.95 -1.80
N LEU A 154 -1.85 3.98 -0.98
CA LEU A 154 -2.70 4.30 0.16
C LEU A 154 -4.11 4.77 -0.28
N ARG A 155 -4.24 5.51 -1.37
CA ARG A 155 -5.56 6.00 -1.81
C ARG A 155 -6.41 4.92 -2.48
N SER A 156 -5.79 3.91 -3.08
CA SER A 156 -6.50 2.89 -3.87
C SER A 156 -7.64 2.18 -3.12
N PRO A 157 -7.47 1.65 -1.90
CA PRO A 157 -8.57 1.01 -1.16
C PRO A 157 -9.76 1.93 -0.90
N TRP A 158 -9.52 3.21 -0.63
CA TRP A 158 -10.59 4.19 -0.43
C TRP A 158 -11.38 4.47 -1.71
N LEU A 159 -10.69 4.57 -2.84
CA LEU A 159 -11.35 4.74 -4.15
C LEU A 159 -12.28 3.57 -4.44
N PHE A 160 -11.86 2.34 -4.17
CA PHE A 160 -12.71 1.16 -4.36
C PHE A 160 -13.89 1.11 -3.39
N ILE A 161 -13.74 1.53 -2.13
CA ILE A 161 -14.89 1.63 -1.20
C ILE A 161 -15.95 2.59 -1.76
N VAL A 162 -15.54 3.76 -2.24
CA VAL A 162 -16.46 4.74 -2.83
C VAL A 162 -17.10 4.16 -4.09
N PHE A 163 -16.30 3.58 -4.98
CA PHE A 163 -16.77 2.94 -6.21
C PHE A 163 -17.82 1.86 -5.93
N TRP A 164 -17.56 0.93 -4.99
CA TRP A 164 -18.51 -0.11 -4.63
C TRP A 164 -19.75 0.42 -3.92
N SER A 165 -19.61 1.49 -3.13
CA SER A 165 -20.76 2.14 -2.50
C SER A 165 -21.70 2.74 -3.56
N VAL A 166 -21.15 3.39 -4.58
CA VAL A 166 -21.92 3.93 -5.71
C VAL A 166 -22.61 2.81 -6.47
N LEU A 167 -21.91 1.71 -6.77
CA LEU A 167 -22.52 0.57 -7.46
C LEU A 167 -23.61 -0.12 -6.63
N GLY A 168 -23.42 -0.26 -5.31
CA GLY A 168 -24.44 -0.84 -4.42
C GLY A 168 -25.70 0.01 -4.37
N VAL A 169 -25.55 1.33 -4.23
CA VAL A 169 -26.69 2.27 -4.30
C VAL A 169 -27.37 2.19 -5.67
N PHE A 170 -26.59 2.11 -6.75
CA PHE A 170 -27.13 1.98 -8.11
C PHE A 170 -27.91 0.68 -8.31
N SER A 171 -27.42 -0.46 -7.81
CA SER A 171 -28.15 -1.74 -7.89
C SER A 171 -29.51 -1.66 -7.19
N VAL A 172 -29.56 -1.07 -5.99
CA VAL A 172 -30.81 -0.91 -5.24
C VAL A 172 -31.74 0.09 -5.92
N TRP A 173 -31.19 1.21 -6.41
CA TRP A 173 -31.96 2.26 -7.07
C TRP A 173 -32.66 1.77 -8.34
N LEU A 174 -32.02 0.89 -9.12
CA LEU A 174 -32.64 0.31 -10.32
C LEU A 174 -33.91 -0.50 -10.02
N GLN A 175 -34.08 -0.99 -8.79
CA GLN A 175 -35.21 -1.84 -8.41
C GLN A 175 -36.34 -1.11 -7.69
N LEU A 176 -36.08 0.09 -7.17
CA LEU A 176 -37.11 0.91 -6.51
C LEU A 176 -38.26 1.32 -7.45
N PRO A 177 -38.03 1.66 -8.74
CA PRO A 177 -39.11 1.90 -9.70
C PRO A 177 -39.87 0.61 -10.06
N SER A 178 -39.21 -0.54 -10.04
CA SER A 178 -39.78 -1.85 -10.42
C SER A 178 -40.74 -2.42 -9.37
N ALA A 179 -40.72 -1.90 -8.13
CA ALA A 179 -41.58 -2.35 -7.03
C ALA A 179 -42.94 -1.61 -6.96
N ASN A 180 -43.19 -0.63 -7.82
CA ASN A 180 -44.42 0.18 -7.83
C ASN A 180 -45.27 0.01 -9.12
N LEU A 181 -45.14 -1.10 -9.83
CA LEU A 181 -45.97 -1.48 -10.98
C LEU A 181 -46.58 -2.88 -10.78
#